data_AF-A0A845H160-F1
#
_entry.id   AF-A0A845H160-F1
#
_cell.length_a   1.000
_cell.length_b   1.000
_cell.length_c   1.000
_cell.angle_alpha   90.00
_cell.angle_beta   90.00
_cell.angle_gamma   90.00
#
_symmetry.space_group_name_H-M   'P 1'
#
loop_
_entity.id
_entity.type
_entity.pdbx_description
1 polymer ?
#
loop_
_entity_poly.entity_id
_entity_poly.type
_entity_poly.pdbx_seq_one_letter_code
_entity_poly.pdbx_strand_id
1 'polypeptide(L)'
;MARQVAQDSHPAANATAPVAGQRGGPASLGERVMQRATDLSSELRKDQQYISKTLEQATRSGDSMQLMKAMLALSDYQTRVQFVSKAAAKAVTSLDQLTKLQ
;
A
#
# COMPACT_ATOMS: atom_id res chain seq x y z
N MET A 1 -2.61 -44.59 42.18
CA MET A 1 -2.27 -44.32 40.77
C MET A 1 -3.43 -43.60 40.12
N ALA A 2 -3.36 -42.28 39.99
CA ALA A 2 -4.28 -41.48 39.17
C ALA A 2 -3.45 -40.44 38.42
N ARG A 3 -3.45 -40.56 37.09
CA ARG A 3 -2.60 -39.86 36.14
C ARG A 3 -3.02 -38.39 36.00
N GLN A 4 -1.99 -37.54 35.98
CA GLN A 4 -1.99 -36.19 35.43
C GLN A 4 -2.61 -36.13 34.04
N VAL A 5 -3.43 -35.10 33.81
CA VAL A 5 -3.56 -34.45 32.51
C VAL A 5 -3.32 -32.96 32.75
N ALA A 6 -2.12 -32.53 32.36
CA ALA A 6 -1.79 -31.14 32.11
C ALA A 6 -2.37 -30.78 30.73
N GLN A 7 -3.05 -29.64 30.62
CA GLN A 7 -3.32 -29.06 29.30
C GLN A 7 -3.49 -27.53 29.41
N ASP A 8 -2.39 -26.87 29.05
CA ASP A 8 -2.29 -25.68 28.21
C ASP A 8 -2.98 -24.39 28.64
N SER A 9 -2.17 -23.58 29.33
CA SER A 9 -2.24 -22.13 29.41
C SER A 9 -2.18 -21.50 28.01
N HIS A 10 -3.29 -20.93 27.55
CA HIS A 10 -3.31 -19.99 26.43
C HIS A 10 -3.27 -18.55 26.98
N PRO A 11 -2.16 -17.79 26.88
CA PRO A 11 -2.24 -16.35 26.97
C PRO A 11 -2.84 -15.82 25.67
N ALA A 12 -3.99 -15.17 25.78
CA ALA A 12 -4.67 -14.52 24.68
C ALA A 12 -3.72 -13.58 23.93
N ALA A 13 -3.74 -13.73 22.61
CA ALA A 13 -2.95 -12.99 21.67
C ALA A 13 -2.99 -11.49 21.96
N ASN A 14 -1.79 -10.95 22.05
CA ASN A 14 -1.44 -9.54 22.15
C ASN A 14 -2.10 -8.80 20.97
N ALA A 15 -3.33 -8.31 21.16
CA ALA A 15 -4.01 -7.45 20.22
C ALA A 15 -3.38 -6.06 20.30
N THR A 16 -2.25 -5.87 19.61
CA THR A 16 -1.74 -4.53 19.28
C THR A 16 -2.71 -3.91 18.29
N ALA A 17 -3.79 -3.33 18.81
CA ALA A 17 -4.56 -2.33 18.10
C ALA A 17 -3.58 -1.18 17.73
N PRO A 18 -3.59 -0.68 16.48
CA PRO A 18 -2.76 0.47 16.14
C PRO A 18 -3.22 1.64 16.99
N VAL A 19 -2.31 2.17 17.80
CA VAL A 19 -2.55 3.32 18.67
C VAL A 19 -2.99 4.49 17.80
N ALA A 20 -4.30 4.76 17.81
CA ALA A 20 -4.87 5.99 17.26
C ALA A 20 -4.54 7.13 18.23
N GLY A 21 -3.27 7.52 18.28
CA GLY A 21 -2.72 8.35 19.34
C GLY A 21 -1.75 9.41 18.88
N GLN A 22 -1.95 9.99 17.70
CA GLN A 22 -1.41 11.32 17.39
C GLN A 22 -2.21 11.98 16.27
N ARG A 23 -3.36 12.56 16.62
CA ARG A 23 -4.11 13.43 15.71
C ARG A 23 -3.96 14.86 16.21
N GLY A 24 -3.19 15.66 15.46
CA GLY A 24 -3.54 17.07 15.30
C GLY A 24 -5.01 17.19 14.87
N GLY A 25 -5.63 18.35 15.10
CA GLY A 25 -7.07 18.59 14.93
C GLY A 25 -7.68 17.96 13.66
N PRO A 26 -9.00 17.71 13.63
CA PRO A 26 -9.65 16.86 12.63
C PRO A 26 -9.38 17.38 11.21
N ALA A 27 -8.33 16.86 10.57
CA ALA A 27 -8.02 17.15 9.18
C ALA A 27 -9.27 16.82 8.34
N SER A 28 -9.66 17.77 7.49
CA SER A 28 -10.86 17.64 6.66
C SER A 28 -10.75 16.39 5.76
N LEU A 29 -11.89 15.89 5.27
CA LEU A 29 -11.88 14.72 4.37
C LEU A 29 -10.99 14.98 3.14
N GLY A 30 -11.06 16.19 2.56
CA GLY A 30 -10.21 16.60 1.44
C GLY A 30 -8.73 16.58 1.79
N GLU A 31 -8.36 17.05 2.98
CA GLU A 31 -6.98 17.07 3.44
C GLU A 31 -6.40 15.66 3.66
N ARG A 32 -7.21 14.74 4.21
CA ARG A 32 -6.83 13.32 4.32
C ARG A 32 -6.70 12.63 2.97
N VAL A 33 -7.59 12.94 2.03
CA VAL A 33 -7.53 12.42 0.66
C VAL A 33 -6.28 12.92 -0.05
N MET A 34 -5.96 14.21 0.05
CA MET A 34 -4.74 14.79 -0.51
C MET A 34 -3.50 14.15 0.10
N GLN A 35 -3.43 14.04 1.43
CA GLN A 35 -2.32 13.37 2.10
C GLN A 35 -2.12 11.93 1.58
N ARG A 36 -3.20 11.16 1.48
CA ARG A 36 -3.13 9.80 0.96
C ARG A 36 -2.70 9.74 -0.50
N ALA A 37 -3.14 10.68 -1.33
CA ALA A 37 -2.71 10.78 -2.72
C ALA A 37 -1.21 11.12 -2.83
N THR A 38 -0.69 11.99 -1.96
CA THR A 38 0.74 12.31 -1.87
C THR A 38 1.56 11.08 -1.47
N ASP A 39 1.12 10.33 -0.45
CA ASP A 39 1.80 9.11 0.00
C ASP A 39 1.85 8.06 -1.12
N LEU A 40 0.71 7.81 -1.78
CA LEU A 40 0.62 6.86 -2.90
C LEU A 40 1.51 7.29 -4.08
N SER A 41 1.56 8.58 -4.38
CA SER A 41 2.42 9.11 -5.46
C SER A 41 3.90 8.92 -5.14
N SER A 42 4.29 9.08 -3.87
CA SER A 42 5.66 8.84 -3.40
C SER A 42 6.04 7.36 -3.49
N GLU A 43 5.13 6.46 -3.10
CA GLU A 43 5.30 5.01 -3.26
C GLU A 43 5.44 4.62 -4.73
N LEU A 44 4.55 5.11 -5.61
CA LEU A 44 4.64 4.84 -7.05
C LEU A 44 5.99 5.29 -7.64
N ARG A 45 6.51 6.43 -7.22
CA ARG A 45 7.83 6.91 -7.67
C ARG A 45 8.96 5.96 -7.22
N LYS A 46 8.90 5.44 -5.99
CA LYS A 46 9.87 4.45 -5.49
C LYS A 46 9.79 3.14 -6.28
N ASP A 47 8.56 2.66 -6.51
CA ASP A 47 8.31 1.43 -7.27
C ASP A 47 8.84 1.57 -8.71
N GLN A 48 8.61 2.71 -9.37
CA GLN A 48 9.13 2.99 -10.69
C GLN A 48 10.66 2.90 -10.74
N GLN A 49 11.35 3.52 -9.77
CA GLN A 49 12.82 3.49 -9.69
C GLN A 49 13.36 2.08 -9.39
N TYR A 50 12.65 1.32 -8.57
CA TYR A 50 13.01 -0.05 -8.26
C TYR A 50 12.88 -0.95 -9.49
N ILE A 51 11.77 -0.84 -10.23
CA ILE A 51 11.51 -1.64 -11.42
C ILE A 51 12.47 -1.28 -12.55
N SER A 52 12.79 0.01 -12.75
CA SER A 52 13.76 0.41 -13.77
C SER A 52 15.13 -0.22 -13.49
N LYS A 53 15.62 -0.15 -12.25
CA LYS A 53 16.89 -0.79 -11.85
C LYS A 53 16.84 -2.31 -12.00
N THR A 54 15.73 -2.93 -11.61
CA THR A 54 15.56 -4.39 -11.71
C THR A 54 15.56 -4.85 -13.17
N LEU A 55 14.87 -4.11 -14.06
CA LEU A 55 14.85 -4.38 -15.49
C LEU A 55 16.23 -4.18 -16.12
N GLU A 56 16.94 -3.09 -15.79
CA GLU A 56 18.30 -2.85 -16.28
C GLU A 56 19.27 -3.95 -15.84
N GLN A 57 19.21 -4.36 -14.57
CA GLN A 57 20.04 -5.44 -14.03
C GLN A 57 19.72 -6.78 -14.69
N ALA A 58 18.44 -7.14 -14.79
CA ALA A 58 17.99 -8.37 -15.42
C ALA A 58 18.42 -8.42 -16.90
N THR A 59 18.24 -7.32 -17.64
CA THR A 59 18.66 -7.21 -19.04
C THR A 59 20.17 -7.34 -19.18
N ARG A 60 20.95 -6.69 -18.30
CA ARG A 60 22.42 -6.78 -18.32
C ARG A 60 22.92 -8.17 -17.96
N SER A 61 22.24 -8.86 -17.05
CA SER A 61 22.63 -10.21 -16.60
C SER A 61 22.44 -11.27 -17.69
N GLY A 62 21.55 -11.03 -18.65
CA GLY A 62 21.15 -12.03 -19.66
C GLY A 62 20.35 -13.21 -19.09
N ASP A 63 20.04 -13.21 -17.79
CA ASP A 63 19.26 -14.25 -17.14
C ASP A 63 17.77 -14.06 -17.46
N SER A 64 17.22 -14.97 -18.28
CA SER A 64 15.83 -14.96 -18.71
C SER A 64 14.84 -15.08 -17.55
N MET A 65 15.21 -15.76 -16.46
CA MET A 65 14.37 -15.88 -15.28
C MET A 65 14.29 -14.56 -14.53
N GLN A 66 15.41 -13.84 -14.42
CA GLN A 66 15.42 -12.50 -13.82
C GLN A 66 14.65 -11.50 -14.68
N LEU A 67 14.77 -11.60 -16.01
CA LEU A 67 14.01 -10.76 -16.95
C LEU A 67 12.51 -11.00 -16.81
N MET A 68 12.09 -12.26 -16.73
CA MET A 68 10.69 -12.63 -16.50
C MET A 68 10.16 -12.09 -15.17
N LYS A 69 10.94 -12.22 -14.08
CA LYS A 69 10.58 -11.65 -12.77
C LYS A 69 10.46 -10.13 -12.82
N ALA A 70 11.37 -9.45 -13.51
CA ALA A 70 11.33 -8.01 -13.68
C ALA A 70 10.11 -7.56 -14.50
N MET A 71 9.73 -8.32 -15.55
CA MET A 71 8.52 -8.07 -16.33
C MET A 71 7.23 -8.30 -15.53
N LEU A 72 7.18 -9.32 -14.68
CA LEU A 72 6.04 -9.53 -13.77
C LEU A 72 5.91 -8.35 -12.79
N ALA A 73 7.02 -7.92 -12.18
CA ALA A 73 7.02 -6.75 -11.31
C ALA A 73 6.56 -5.47 -12.03
N LEU A 74 6.93 -5.31 -13.31
CA LEU A 74 6.44 -4.22 -14.15
C LEU A 74 4.92 -4.29 -14.36
N SER A 75 4.35 -5.48 -14.62
CA SER A 75 2.90 -5.68 -14.74
C SER A 75 2.16 -5.33 -13.45
N ASP A 76 2.69 -5.73 -12.29
CA ASP A 76 2.10 -5.39 -10.99
C ASP A 76 2.09 -3.89 -10.74
N TYR A 77 3.18 -3.21 -11.09
CA TYR A 77 3.27 -1.75 -11.02
C TYR A 77 2.25 -1.06 -11.92
N GLN A 78 2.07 -1.53 -13.15
CA GLN A 78 1.04 -0.99 -14.05
C GLN A 78 -0.36 -1.11 -13.43
N THR A 79 -0.67 -2.25 -12.81
CA THR A 79 -1.93 -2.45 -12.09
C THR A 79 -2.11 -1.45 -10.95
N ARG A 80 -1.05 -1.23 -10.14
CA ARG A 80 -1.06 -0.25 -9.04
C ARG A 80 -1.28 1.18 -9.54
N VAL A 81 -0.55 1.60 -10.57
CA VAL A 81 -0.71 2.95 -11.16
C VAL A 81 -2.14 3.17 -11.64
N GLN A 82 -2.73 2.19 -12.35
CA GLN A 82 -4.11 2.27 -12.82
C GLN A 82 -5.11 2.37 -11.66
N PHE A 83 -4.92 1.58 -10.61
CA PHE A 83 -5.77 1.62 -9.42
C PHE A 83 -5.71 3.00 -8.74
N VAL A 84 -4.50 3.51 -8.48
CA VAL A 84 -4.31 4.83 -7.86
C VAL A 84 -4.90 5.93 -8.72
N SER A 85 -4.72 5.88 -10.03
CA SER A 85 -5.28 6.85 -10.98
C SER A 85 -6.82 6.87 -10.92
N LYS A 86 -7.45 5.69 -10.90
CA LYS A 86 -8.91 5.57 -10.75
C LYS A 86 -9.38 6.07 -9.38
N ALA A 87 -8.66 5.77 -8.31
CA ALA A 87 -8.99 6.23 -6.97
C ALA A 87 -8.89 7.75 -6.84
N ALA A 88 -7.81 8.35 -7.37
CA ALA A 88 -7.60 9.79 -7.39
C ALA A 88 -8.70 10.50 -8.21
N ALA A 89 -9.02 9.99 -9.40
CA ALA A 89 -10.10 10.54 -10.23
C ALA A 89 -11.45 10.55 -9.49
N LYS A 90 -11.81 9.43 -8.83
CA LYS A 90 -13.04 9.36 -8.02
C LYS A 90 -13.02 10.33 -6.85
N ALA A 91 -11.88 10.47 -6.17
CA ALA A 91 -11.76 11.37 -5.03
C ALA A 91 -11.93 12.84 -5.43
N VAL A 92 -11.36 13.24 -6.58
CA VAL A 92 -11.56 14.58 -7.17
C VAL A 92 -13.03 14.80 -7.51
N THR A 93 -13.70 13.84 -8.15
CA THR A 93 -15.14 13.94 -8.44
C THR A 93 -15.99 14.07 -7.17
N SER A 94 -15.68 13.31 -6.12
CA SER A 94 -16.40 13.41 -4.84
C SER A 94 -16.17 14.76 -4.15
N LEU A 95 -14.96 15.32 -4.25
CA LEU A 95 -14.66 16.66 -3.73
C LEU A 95 -15.44 17.75 -4.49
N ASP A 96 -15.49 17.65 -5.82
CA ASP A 96 -16.24 18.56 -6.68
C ASP A 96 -17.75 18.52 -6.37
N GLN A 97 -18.31 17.32 -6.16
CA GLN A 97 -19.70 17.15 -5.74
C GLN A 97 -20.00 17.77 -4.37
N LEU A 98 -19.10 17.62 -3.39
CA LEU A 98 -19.24 18.24 -2.08
C LEU A 98 -19.17 19.77 -2.16
N THR A 99 -18.30 20.30 -3.02
CA THR A 99 -18.12 21.75 -3.21
C THR A 99 -19.34 22.37 -3.90
N LYS A 100 -19.99 21.65 -4.81
CA LYS A 100 -21.23 22.09 -5.48
C LYS A 100 -22.49 22.02 -4.60
N LEU A 101 -22.43 21.30 -3.48
CA LEU A 101 -23.53 21.18 -2.50
C LEU A 101 -23.45 22.22 -1.37
N GLN A 102 -22.38 23.00 -1.30
CA GLN A 102 -22.21 24.14 -0.39
C GLN A 102 -22.63 25.44 -1.06
#